data_AF-A0A318LED3-F1
#
_entry.id   AF-A0A318LED3-F1
#
_cell.length_a   1.000
_cell.length_b   1.000
_cell.length_c   1.000
_cell.angle_alpha   90.00
_cell.angle_beta   90.00
_cell.angle_gamma   90.00
#
_symmetry.space_group_name_H-M   'P 1'
#
loop_
_entity.id
_entity.type
_entity.pdbx_description
1 polymer ?
#
loop_
_entity_poly.entity_id
_entity_poly.type
_entity_poly.pdbx_seq_one_letter_code
_entity_poly.pdbx_strand_id
1 'polypeptide(L)'
;MWEFLTTSQVSSLLLSLAVVLVVAQVLGALARRLGQPGVVGELVGGVLLGPSMFGGAHSAFLFPDDIRPLLGSLANVGIALFMFLTGLELEGRLVRGRGRVVASVSIGSLLVPFALGALLALGLYDDGDRLAFTLFLGVAMAATAFPFLARVLADRGLTDTSFGGLSIASAAVCDALAWSVLCVVAIAGGACGGNSSPSFPTRSCCSPSSARSSGD
;
A
#
# COMPACT_ATOMS: atom_id res chain seq x y z
N MET A 1 12.71 -7.45 28.15
CA MET A 1 12.40 -6.03 27.92
C MET A 1 11.00 -5.97 27.32
N TRP A 2 9.98 -6.10 28.16
CA TRP A 2 8.58 -5.93 27.78
C TRP A 2 8.16 -4.60 28.39
N GLU A 3 8.10 -3.53 27.60
CA GLU A 3 7.43 -2.30 28.05
C GLU A 3 5.95 -2.63 28.17
N PHE A 4 5.46 -2.73 29.41
CA PHE A 4 4.04 -2.86 29.67
C PHE A 4 3.35 -1.59 29.15
N LEU A 5 2.37 -1.77 28.26
CA LEU A 5 1.51 -0.67 27.87
C LEU A 5 0.90 -0.04 29.13
N THR A 6 1.06 1.27 29.27
CA THR A 6 0.39 2.01 30.32
C THR A 6 -1.12 2.01 30.09
N THR A 7 -1.92 2.04 31.16
CA THR A 7 -3.39 2.05 31.06
C THR A 7 -3.90 3.24 30.21
N SER A 8 -3.18 4.36 30.21
CA SER A 8 -3.43 5.52 29.35
C SER A 8 -3.19 5.24 27.86
N GLN A 9 -2.17 4.45 27.51
CA GLN A 9 -1.92 4.03 26.13
C GLN A 9 -2.98 3.05 25.64
N VAL A 10 -3.38 2.08 26.48
CA VAL A 10 -4.43 1.11 26.11
C VAL A 10 -5.77 1.81 25.87
N SER A 11 -6.17 2.72 26.77
CA SER A 11 -7.41 3.49 26.61
C SER A 11 -7.40 4.36 25.35
N SER A 12 -6.28 5.03 25.06
CA SER A 12 -6.11 5.83 23.84
C SER A 12 -6.16 4.97 22.57
N LEU A 13 -5.57 3.78 22.60
CA LEU A 13 -5.62 2.82 21.49
C LEU A 13 -7.05 2.34 21.23
N LEU A 14 -7.76 1.92 22.29
CA LEU A 14 -9.14 1.44 22.16
C LEU A 14 -10.07 2.54 21.65
N LEU A 15 -9.89 3.78 22.13
CA LEU A 15 -10.62 4.95 21.63
C LEU A 15 -10.32 5.18 20.14
N SER A 16 -9.05 5.18 19.75
CA SER A 16 -8.62 5.36 18.37
C SER A 16 -9.20 4.28 17.45
N LEU A 17 -9.15 3.03 17.88
CA LEU A 17 -9.72 1.89 17.16
C LEU A 17 -11.25 2.03 17.02
N ALA A 18 -11.94 2.41 18.10
CA ALA A 18 -13.38 2.65 18.08
C ALA A 18 -13.74 3.77 17.09
N VAL A 19 -13.01 4.88 17.09
CA VAL A 19 -13.22 5.98 16.13
C VAL A 19 -13.00 5.51 14.69
N VAL A 20 -11.89 4.80 14.41
CA VAL A 20 -11.61 4.26 13.08
C VAL A 20 -12.73 3.33 12.62
N LEU A 21 -13.18 2.41 13.47
CA LEU A 21 -14.25 1.47 13.14
C LEU A 21 -15.59 2.18 12.87
N VAL A 22 -15.97 3.15 13.71
CA VAL A 22 -17.20 3.92 13.53
C VAL A 22 -17.16 4.70 12.22
N VAL A 23 -16.07 5.42 11.96
CA VAL A 23 -15.92 6.21 10.73
C VAL A 23 -15.91 5.31 9.50
N ALA A 24 -15.16 4.21 9.54
CA ALA A 24 -15.12 3.23 8.46
C ALA A 24 -16.52 2.65 8.18
N GLN A 25 -17.28 2.28 9.22
CA GLN A 25 -18.63 1.73 9.05
C GLN A 25 -19.62 2.75 8.50
N VAL A 26 -19.59 4.00 9.00
CA VAL A 26 -20.48 5.06 8.53
C VAL A 26 -20.20 5.39 7.07
N LEU A 27 -18.93 5.59 6.71
CA LEU A 27 -18.55 5.92 5.34
C LEU A 27 -18.68 4.73 4.39
N GLY A 28 -18.40 3.51 4.85
CA GLY A 28 -18.66 2.29 4.10
C GLY A 28 -20.15 2.08 3.83
N ALA A 29 -21.02 2.34 4.81
CA ALA A 29 -22.46 2.31 4.61
C ALA A 29 -22.95 3.40 3.65
N LEU A 30 -22.37 4.61 3.72
CA LEU A 30 -22.67 5.69 2.80
C LEU A 30 -22.22 5.34 1.37
N ALA A 31 -21.02 4.78 1.19
CA ALA A 31 -20.52 4.32 -0.10
C ALA A 31 -21.45 3.27 -0.72
N ARG A 32 -21.91 2.29 0.07
CA ARG A 32 -22.90 1.30 -0.38
C ARG A 32 -24.21 1.95 -0.83
N ARG A 33 -24.70 2.97 -0.11
CA ARG A 33 -25.90 3.74 -0.52
C ARG A 33 -25.72 4.49 -1.84
N LEU A 34 -24.49 4.88 -2.17
CA LEU A 34 -24.13 5.54 -3.42
C LEU A 34 -23.79 4.55 -4.55
N GLY A 35 -23.94 3.23 -4.33
CA GLY A 35 -23.62 2.19 -5.32
C GLY A 35 -22.13 1.83 -5.44
N GLN A 36 -21.29 2.35 -4.55
CA GLN A 36 -19.86 2.05 -4.48
C GLN A 36 -19.61 0.81 -3.57
N PRO A 37 -18.54 0.02 -3.83
CA PRO A 37 -18.10 -1.01 -2.89
C PRO A 37 -17.84 -0.41 -1.51
N GLY A 38 -18.22 -1.10 -0.44
CA GLY A 38 -18.09 -0.60 0.94
C GLY A 38 -16.65 -0.29 1.30
N VAL A 39 -15.70 -1.10 0.83
CA VAL A 39 -14.25 -0.90 1.00
C VAL A 39 -13.78 0.49 0.54
N VAL A 40 -14.39 1.07 -0.50
CA VAL A 40 -14.01 2.41 -0.99
C VAL A 40 -14.34 3.47 0.06
N GLY A 41 -15.51 3.38 0.69
CA GLY A 41 -15.91 4.29 1.77
C GLY A 41 -15.01 4.17 3.00
N GLU A 42 -14.58 2.96 3.33
CA GLU A 42 -13.65 2.72 4.43
C GLU A 42 -12.26 3.31 4.16
N LEU A 43 -11.75 3.15 2.93
CA LEU A 43 -10.47 3.75 2.51
C LEU A 43 -10.52 5.28 2.57
N VAL A 44 -11.60 5.88 2.08
CA VAL A 44 -11.83 7.33 2.20
C VAL A 44 -11.87 7.75 3.67
N GLY A 45 -12.52 6.97 4.54
CA GLY A 45 -12.49 7.20 5.98
C GLY A 45 -11.09 7.18 6.58
N GLY A 46 -10.26 6.23 6.17
CA GLY A 46 -8.85 6.18 6.56
C GLY A 46 -8.06 7.41 6.09
N VAL A 47 -8.26 7.86 4.86
CA VAL A 47 -7.61 9.06 4.32
C VAL A 47 -8.08 10.33 5.04
N LEU A 48 -9.36 10.43 5.37
CA LEU A 48 -9.94 11.55 6.12
C LEU A 48 -9.44 11.62 7.56
N LEU A 49 -9.28 10.47 8.22
CA LEU A 49 -8.71 10.37 9.57
C LEU A 49 -7.18 10.55 9.57
N GLY A 50 -6.53 10.28 8.44
CA GLY A 50 -5.11 10.44 8.25
C GLY A 50 -4.66 11.91 8.24
N PRO A 51 -3.34 12.15 8.42
CA PRO A 51 -2.78 13.51 8.43
C PRO A 51 -2.93 14.25 7.09
N SER A 52 -3.24 13.52 6.00
CA SER A 52 -3.25 13.99 4.61
C SER A 52 -4.29 15.07 4.30
N MET A 53 -5.41 15.13 5.02
CA MET A 53 -6.48 16.12 4.75
C MET A 53 -6.58 17.24 5.80
N PHE A 54 -6.28 16.96 7.07
CA PHE A 54 -6.53 17.90 8.18
C PHE A 54 -5.27 18.56 8.75
N GLY A 55 -4.18 18.61 7.99
CA GLY A 55 -2.97 19.36 8.36
C GLY A 55 -2.27 18.83 9.62
N GLY A 56 -2.39 17.53 9.91
CA GLY A 56 -1.70 16.88 11.04
C GLY A 56 -2.28 17.14 12.44
N ALA A 57 -2.80 18.34 12.71
CA ALA A 57 -3.17 18.77 14.07
C ALA A 57 -4.29 17.93 14.71
N HIS A 58 -5.36 17.61 13.96
CA HIS A 58 -6.45 16.75 14.45
C HIS A 58 -6.03 15.28 14.52
N SER A 59 -5.20 14.82 13.57
CA SER A 59 -4.68 13.45 13.57
C SER A 59 -3.66 13.19 14.69
N ALA A 60 -2.94 14.20 15.15
CA ALA A 60 -2.01 14.08 16.29
C ALA A 60 -2.77 13.98 17.62
N PHE A 61 -3.92 14.63 17.73
CA PHE A 61 -4.80 14.51 18.90
C PHE A 61 -5.54 13.16 18.96
N LEU A 62 -6.02 12.68 17.81
CA LEU A 62 -6.72 11.39 17.70
C LEU A 62 -5.76 10.20 17.70
N PHE A 63 -4.54 10.36 17.18
CA PHE A 63 -3.52 9.31 17.09
C PHE A 63 -2.17 9.81 17.63
N PRO A 64 -1.96 9.73 18.95
CA PRO A 64 -0.67 10.02 19.58
C PRO A 64 0.45 9.18 18.95
N ASP A 65 1.64 9.75 18.79
CA ASP A 65 2.77 9.08 18.13
C ASP A 65 3.17 7.77 18.84
N ASP A 66 2.95 7.69 20.15
CA ASP A 66 3.23 6.51 20.97
C ASP A 66 2.40 5.27 20.58
N ILE A 67 1.18 5.44 20.04
CA ILE A 67 0.30 4.32 19.69
C ILE A 67 0.33 3.96 18.20
N ARG A 68 0.90 4.81 17.33
CA ARG A 68 0.94 4.58 15.88
C ARG A 68 1.63 3.27 15.48
N PRO A 69 2.77 2.88 16.06
CA PRO A 69 3.42 1.61 15.72
C PRO A 69 2.56 0.41 16.08
N LEU A 70 1.80 0.51 17.18
CA LEU A 70 0.92 -0.56 17.63
C LEU A 70 -0.34 -0.67 16.77
N LEU A 71 -0.94 0.46 16.37
CA LEU A 71 -2.01 0.48 15.37
C LEU A 71 -1.54 -0.10 14.03
N GLY A 72 -0.35 0.27 13.58
CA GLY A 72 0.25 -0.27 12.35
C GLY A 72 0.49 -1.78 12.42
N SER A 73 0.97 -2.27 13.56
CA SER A 73 1.15 -3.71 13.79
C SER A 73 -0.19 -4.46 13.77
N LEU A 74 -1.22 -3.90 14.42
CA LEU A 74 -2.57 -4.46 14.41
C LEU A 74 -3.18 -4.45 13.00
N ALA A 75 -2.94 -3.38 12.22
CA ALA A 75 -3.36 -3.30 10.83
C ALA A 75 -2.67 -4.36 9.95
N ASN A 76 -1.36 -4.59 10.14
CA ASN A 76 -0.64 -5.64 9.42
C ASN A 76 -1.20 -7.03 9.73
N VAL A 77 -1.51 -7.31 11.00
CA VAL A 77 -2.19 -8.56 11.39
C VAL A 77 -3.56 -8.66 10.74
N GLY A 78 -4.34 -7.56 10.73
CA GLY A 78 -5.65 -7.51 10.08
C GLY A 78 -5.58 -7.78 8.58
N ILE A 79 -4.61 -7.19 7.87
CA ILE A 79 -4.38 -7.43 6.44
C ILE A 79 -3.95 -8.87 6.19
N ALA A 80 -3.05 -9.43 7.01
CA ALA A 80 -2.62 -10.82 6.88
C ALA A 80 -3.78 -11.80 7.08
N LEU A 81 -4.62 -11.57 8.11
CA LEU A 81 -5.81 -12.38 8.37
C LEU A 81 -6.84 -12.24 7.24
N PHE A 82 -7.02 -11.02 6.72
CA PHE A 82 -7.91 -10.76 5.59
C PHE A 82 -7.46 -11.49 4.31
N MET A 83 -6.17 -11.40 3.97
CA MET A 83 -5.60 -12.11 2.82
C MET A 83 -5.74 -13.63 2.98
N PHE A 84 -5.52 -14.15 4.19
CA PHE A 84 -5.70 -15.56 4.50
C PHE A 84 -7.16 -16.01 4.32
N LEU A 85 -8.11 -15.28 4.91
CA LEU A 85 -9.54 -15.60 4.81
C LEU A 85 -10.02 -15.57 3.36
N THR A 86 -9.62 -14.54 2.61
CA THR A 86 -9.91 -14.40 1.19
C THR A 86 -9.34 -15.56 0.38
N GLY A 87 -8.14 -16.03 0.72
CA GLY A 87 -7.52 -17.20 0.09
C GLY A 87 -8.26 -18.50 0.39
N LEU A 88 -8.85 -18.65 1.60
CA LEU A 88 -9.68 -19.80 1.96
C LEU A 88 -11.03 -19.83 1.25
N GLU A 89 -11.61 -18.66 0.99
CA GLU A 89 -12.88 -18.51 0.28
C GLU A 89 -12.73 -18.75 -1.23
N LEU A 90 -11.49 -18.82 -1.72
CA LEU A 90 -11.20 -19.11 -3.11
C LEU A 90 -11.50 -20.58 -3.44
N GLU A 91 -12.63 -20.82 -4.09
CA GLU A 91 -12.96 -22.15 -4.55
C GLU A 91 -12.08 -22.55 -5.76
N GLY A 92 -11.07 -23.38 -5.50
CA GLY A 92 -10.12 -23.86 -6.51
C GLY A 92 -10.76 -24.59 -7.70
N ARG A 93 -12.03 -25.01 -7.60
CA ARG A 93 -12.81 -25.57 -8.73
C ARG A 93 -13.01 -24.57 -9.86
N LEU A 94 -13.15 -23.27 -9.57
CA LEU A 94 -13.34 -22.25 -10.61
C LEU A 94 -12.09 -22.03 -11.47
N VAL A 95 -10.90 -22.27 -10.90
CA VAL A 95 -9.60 -22.08 -11.54
C VAL A 95 -9.11 -23.35 -12.25
N ARG A 96 -9.63 -24.52 -11.86
CA ARG A 96 -9.17 -25.82 -12.35
C ARG A 96 -9.41 -25.94 -13.87
N GLY A 97 -8.34 -26.24 -14.62
CA GLY A 97 -8.36 -26.37 -16.08
C GLY A 97 -8.14 -25.07 -16.87
N ARG A 98 -8.02 -23.91 -16.22
CA ARG A 98 -7.84 -22.59 -16.88
C ARG A 98 -6.45 -21.98 -16.66
N GLY A 99 -5.48 -22.76 -16.20
CA GLY A 99 -4.14 -22.27 -15.85
C GLY A 99 -3.41 -21.54 -16.99
N ARG A 100 -3.61 -21.92 -18.25
CA ARG A 100 -3.05 -21.20 -19.40
C ARG A 100 -3.59 -19.78 -19.54
N VAL A 101 -4.88 -19.58 -19.32
CA VAL A 101 -5.53 -18.26 -19.38
C VAL A 101 -5.05 -17.40 -18.22
N VAL A 102 -4.97 -17.97 -17.01
CA VAL A 102 -4.44 -17.28 -15.82
C VAL A 102 -3.00 -16.83 -16.07
N ALA A 103 -2.15 -17.71 -16.60
CA ALA A 103 -0.76 -17.39 -16.91
C ALA A 103 -0.63 -16.31 -18.00
N SER A 104 -1.38 -16.41 -19.11
CA SER A 104 -1.29 -15.42 -20.18
C SER A 104 -1.77 -14.04 -19.72
N VAL A 105 -2.85 -13.99 -18.94
CA VAL A 105 -3.36 -12.73 -18.37
C VAL A 105 -2.35 -12.16 -17.39
N SER A 106 -1.78 -12.97 -16.51
CA SER A 106 -0.82 -12.51 -15.48
C SER A 106 0.47 -11.97 -16.10
N ILE A 107 0.99 -12.65 -17.13
CA ILE A 107 2.18 -12.21 -17.85
C ILE A 107 1.88 -10.90 -18.61
N GLY A 108 0.72 -10.81 -19.25
CA GLY A 108 0.29 -9.59 -19.94
C GLY A 108 0.15 -8.40 -18.99
N SER A 109 -0.52 -8.59 -17.85
CA SER A 109 -0.70 -7.55 -16.84
C SER A 109 0.59 -7.17 -16.11
N LEU A 110 1.63 -8.00 -16.15
CA LEU A 110 2.94 -7.64 -15.61
C LEU A 110 3.81 -6.91 -16.66
N LEU A 111 3.94 -7.49 -17.85
CA LEU A 111 4.85 -6.98 -18.89
C LEU A 111 4.41 -5.64 -19.47
N VAL A 112 3.10 -5.44 -19.69
CA VAL A 112 2.59 -4.20 -20.31
C VAL A 112 2.84 -2.97 -19.42
N PRO A 113 2.36 -2.92 -18.15
CA PRO A 113 2.64 -1.77 -17.30
C PRO A 113 4.12 -1.65 -16.92
N PHE A 114 4.87 -2.76 -16.83
CA PHE A 114 6.31 -2.70 -16.64
C PHE A 114 7.02 -1.99 -17.80
N ALA A 115 6.69 -2.37 -19.05
CA ALA A 115 7.28 -1.74 -20.24
C ALA A 115 6.88 -0.26 -20.34
N LEU A 116 5.63 0.09 -20.03
CA LEU A 116 5.17 1.48 -19.99
C LEU A 116 5.87 2.27 -18.88
N GLY A 117 6.05 1.69 -17.69
CA GLY A 117 6.79 2.31 -16.59
C GLY A 117 8.27 2.50 -16.92
N ALA A 118 8.89 1.53 -17.60
CA ALA A 118 10.26 1.64 -18.08
C ALA A 118 10.41 2.73 -19.16
N LEU A 119 9.45 2.85 -20.07
CA LEU A 119 9.40 3.95 -21.05
C LEU A 119 9.21 5.31 -20.37
N LEU A 120 8.34 5.39 -19.37
CA LEU A 120 8.12 6.61 -18.59
C LEU A 120 9.41 7.03 -17.86
N ALA A 121 10.16 6.06 -17.34
CA ALA A 121 11.43 6.29 -16.66
C ALA A 121 12.45 6.99 -17.56
N LEU A 122 12.45 6.71 -18.87
CA LEU A 122 13.35 7.36 -19.82
C LEU A 122 13.08 8.86 -19.97
N GLY A 123 11.82 9.29 -19.78
CA GLY A 123 11.42 10.69 -19.87
C GLY A 123 11.50 11.45 -18.55
N LEU A 124 11.50 10.73 -17.41
CA LEU A 124 11.46 11.31 -16.07
C LEU A 124 12.80 11.18 -15.31
N TYR A 125 13.76 10.46 -15.89
CA TYR A 125 15.08 10.31 -15.32
C TYR A 125 15.85 11.63 -15.41
N ASP A 126 16.18 12.20 -14.24
CA ASP A 126 16.98 13.42 -14.12
C ASP A 126 18.42 13.06 -13.71
N ASP A 127 18.62 12.40 -12.57
CA ASP A 127 19.94 12.01 -12.02
C ASP A 127 19.86 10.72 -11.17
N GLY A 128 20.89 9.86 -11.25
CA GLY A 128 21.03 8.66 -10.41
C GLY A 128 21.51 7.40 -11.15
N ASP A 129 21.23 6.21 -10.59
CA ASP A 129 21.38 4.96 -11.36
C ASP A 129 20.14 4.77 -12.24
N ARG A 130 20.30 5.04 -13.53
CA ARG A 130 19.25 4.90 -14.54
C ARG A 130 18.65 3.50 -14.57
N LEU A 131 19.46 2.46 -14.36
CA LEU A 131 18.99 1.08 -14.39
C LEU A 131 18.13 0.79 -13.16
N ALA A 132 18.61 1.15 -11.97
CA ALA A 132 17.84 0.99 -10.72
C ALA A 132 16.52 1.78 -10.77
N PHE A 133 16.53 3.04 -11.23
CA PHE A 133 15.31 3.85 -11.35
C PHE A 133 14.31 3.27 -12.35
N THR A 134 14.78 2.84 -13.53
CA THR A 134 13.93 2.24 -14.57
C THR A 134 13.29 0.94 -14.09
N LEU A 135 14.08 0.07 -13.46
CA LEU A 135 13.58 -1.19 -12.90
C LEU A 135 12.61 -0.94 -11.74
N PHE A 136 12.92 -0.02 -10.83
CA PHE A 136 12.04 0.35 -9.73
C PHE A 136 10.70 0.89 -10.23
N LEU A 137 10.72 1.85 -11.16
CA LEU A 137 9.50 2.45 -11.69
C LEU A 137 8.67 1.45 -12.51
N GLY A 138 9.33 0.60 -13.31
CA GLY A 138 8.67 -0.47 -14.03
C GLY A 138 7.95 -1.45 -13.10
N VAL A 139 8.61 -1.91 -12.03
CA VAL A 139 7.99 -2.80 -11.03
C VAL A 139 6.89 -2.10 -10.27
N ALA A 140 7.08 -0.84 -9.88
CA ALA A 140 6.09 -0.05 -9.14
C ALA A 140 4.79 0.11 -9.94
N MET A 141 4.87 0.29 -11.27
CA MET A 141 3.70 0.37 -12.14
C MET A 141 3.02 -0.99 -12.38
N ALA A 142 3.77 -2.10 -12.28
CA ALA A 142 3.25 -3.45 -12.48
C ALA A 142 2.66 -4.09 -11.21
N ALA A 143 3.02 -3.58 -10.02
CA ALA A 143 2.52 -4.09 -8.75
C ALA A 143 1.01 -3.93 -8.63
N THR A 144 0.31 -5.03 -8.31
CA THR A 144 -1.16 -5.08 -8.20
C THR A 144 -1.58 -5.38 -6.78
N ALA A 145 -2.52 -4.61 -6.20
CA ALA A 145 -3.01 -4.83 -4.85
C ALA A 145 -4.09 -5.94 -4.81
N PHE A 146 -3.65 -7.20 -4.72
CA PHE A 146 -4.52 -8.38 -4.58
C PHE A 146 -5.61 -8.25 -3.49
N PRO A 147 -5.30 -7.80 -2.25
CA PRO A 147 -6.29 -7.74 -1.17
C PRO A 147 -7.45 -6.82 -1.50
N PHE A 148 -7.15 -5.69 -2.14
CA PHE A 148 -8.16 -4.71 -2.52
C PHE A 148 -9.09 -5.29 -3.59
N LEU A 149 -8.55 -5.91 -4.64
CA LEU A 149 -9.36 -6.53 -5.70
C LEU A 149 -10.30 -7.58 -5.11
N ALA A 150 -9.78 -8.49 -4.29
CA ALA A 150 -10.59 -9.55 -3.73
C ALA A 150 -11.69 -9.01 -2.80
N ARG A 151 -11.39 -7.96 -2.04
CA ARG A 151 -12.39 -7.26 -1.21
C ARG A 151 -13.49 -6.62 -2.05
N VAL A 152 -13.15 -5.98 -3.16
CA VAL A 152 -14.13 -5.38 -4.08
C VAL A 152 -15.02 -6.46 -4.69
N LEU A 153 -14.46 -7.61 -5.06
CA LEU A 153 -15.25 -8.72 -5.60
C LEU A 153 -16.19 -9.31 -4.55
N ALA A 154 -15.73 -9.47 -3.31
CA ALA A 154 -16.55 -9.93 -2.19
C ALA A 154 -17.70 -8.95 -1.88
N ASP A 155 -17.40 -7.65 -1.80
CA ASP A 155 -18.41 -6.59 -1.61
C ASP A 155 -19.48 -6.56 -2.72
N ARG A 156 -19.12 -7.03 -3.92
CA ARG A 156 -20.01 -7.11 -5.09
C ARG A 156 -20.64 -8.48 -5.29
N GLY A 157 -20.34 -9.48 -4.45
CA GLY A 157 -20.85 -10.85 -4.59
C GLY A 157 -20.38 -11.55 -5.87
N LEU A 158 -19.19 -11.22 -6.37
CA LEU A 158 -18.63 -11.76 -7.62
C LEU A 158 -17.60 -12.87 -7.40
N THR A 159 -17.28 -13.23 -6.16
CA THR A 159 -16.27 -14.24 -5.80
C THR A 159 -16.57 -15.62 -6.37
N ASP A 160 -17.84 -16.02 -6.40
CA ASP A 160 -18.28 -17.35 -6.86
C ASP A 160 -18.48 -17.44 -8.38
N THR A 161 -18.14 -16.38 -9.12
CA THR A 161 -18.26 -16.37 -10.58
C THR A 161 -16.99 -16.88 -11.24
N SER A 162 -17.10 -17.50 -12.42
CA SER A 162 -15.94 -17.93 -13.21
C SER A 162 -14.98 -16.77 -13.54
N PHE A 163 -15.53 -15.57 -13.74
CA PHE A 163 -14.76 -14.35 -13.91
C PHE A 163 -14.03 -13.96 -12.63
N GLY A 164 -14.72 -13.94 -11.49
CA GLY A 164 -14.13 -13.59 -10.20
C GLY A 164 -13.01 -14.54 -9.78
N GLY A 165 -13.23 -15.85 -9.89
CA GLY A 165 -12.21 -16.85 -9.62
C GLY A 165 -10.97 -16.72 -10.52
N LEU A 166 -11.16 -16.42 -11.81
CA LEU A 166 -10.05 -16.18 -12.74
C LEU A 166 -9.28 -14.91 -12.37
N SER A 167 -9.98 -13.81 -12.07
CA SER A 167 -9.37 -12.52 -11.70
C SER A 167 -8.55 -12.61 -10.41
N ILE A 168 -9.08 -13.27 -9.38
CA ILE A 168 -8.39 -13.42 -8.09
C ILE A 168 -7.19 -14.37 -8.26
N ALA A 169 -7.33 -15.46 -9.02
CA ALA A 169 -6.21 -16.36 -9.32
C ALA A 169 -5.10 -15.68 -10.12
N SER A 170 -5.43 -14.87 -11.14
CA SER A 170 -4.43 -14.09 -11.86
C SER A 170 -3.77 -13.04 -10.98
N ALA A 171 -4.55 -12.35 -10.14
CA ALA A 171 -4.01 -11.35 -9.23
C ALA A 171 -3.06 -11.96 -8.18
N ALA A 172 -3.35 -13.16 -7.66
CA ALA A 172 -2.47 -13.87 -6.74
C ALA A 172 -1.13 -14.24 -7.40
N VAL A 173 -1.16 -14.72 -8.65
CA VAL A 173 0.06 -15.00 -9.42
C VAL A 173 0.83 -13.72 -9.69
N CYS A 174 0.14 -12.63 -10.04
CA CYS A 174 0.78 -11.33 -10.25
C CYS A 174 1.45 -10.79 -8.99
N ASP A 175 0.81 -10.89 -7.83
CA ASP A 175 1.35 -10.41 -6.56
C ASP A 175 2.64 -11.19 -6.20
N ALA A 176 2.61 -12.53 -6.31
CA ALA A 176 3.80 -13.37 -6.08
C ALA A 176 4.96 -13.05 -7.05
N LEU A 177 4.66 -12.81 -8.33
CA LEU A 177 5.67 -12.42 -9.32
C LEU A 177 6.21 -11.02 -9.05
N ALA A 178 5.34 -10.06 -8.72
CA ALA A 178 5.73 -8.68 -8.43
C ALA A 178 6.68 -8.62 -7.23
N TRP A 179 6.38 -9.32 -6.14
CA TRP A 179 7.27 -9.44 -4.98
C TRP A 179 8.60 -10.12 -5.32
N SER A 180 8.58 -11.16 -6.16
CA SER A 180 9.79 -11.85 -6.61
C SER A 180 10.70 -10.93 -7.43
N VAL A 181 10.12 -10.19 -8.39
CA VAL A 181 10.86 -9.22 -9.21
C VAL A 181 11.35 -8.05 -8.35
N LEU A 182 10.52 -7.53 -7.43
CA LEU A 182 10.90 -6.45 -6.51
C LEU A 182 12.09 -6.85 -5.64
N CYS A 183 12.13 -8.08 -5.11
CA CYS A 183 13.29 -8.60 -4.39
C CYS A 183 14.56 -8.62 -5.25
N VAL A 184 14.46 -9.09 -6.50
CA VAL A 184 15.62 -9.10 -7.43
C VAL A 184 16.11 -7.68 -7.71
N VAL A 185 15.19 -6.74 -7.94
CA VAL A 185 15.53 -5.32 -8.18
C VAL A 185 16.14 -4.69 -6.94
N ALA A 186 15.62 -4.97 -5.75
CA ALA A 186 16.19 -4.47 -4.49
C ALA A 186 17.62 -4.97 -4.24
N ILE A 187 17.87 -6.25 -4.53
CA ILE A 187 19.23 -6.84 -4.44
C ILE A 187 20.15 -6.21 -5.50
N ALA A 188 19.71 -6.11 -6.75
CA ALA A 188 20.49 -5.54 -7.85
C ALA A 188 20.79 -4.04 -7.66
N GLY A 189 19.86 -3.28 -7.08
CA GLY A 189 20.00 -1.86 -6.74
C GLY A 189 20.78 -1.59 -5.44
N GLY A 190 21.39 -2.61 -4.83
CA GLY A 190 22.25 -2.45 -3.66
C GLY A 190 21.53 -2.20 -2.33
N ALA A 191 20.20 -2.31 -2.27
CA ALA A 191 19.44 -2.08 -1.04
C ALA A 191 19.75 -3.13 0.06
N CYS A 192 20.39 -4.24 -0.29
CA CYS A 192 20.74 -5.33 0.62
C CYS A 192 22.25 -5.39 0.97
N GLY A 193 23.04 -4.38 0.60
CA GLY A 193 24.49 -4.34 0.83
C GLY A 193 24.94 -3.15 1.69
N GLY A 194 25.02 -3.35 3.01
CA GLY A 194 25.91 -2.58 3.89
C GLY A 194 25.50 -1.16 4.29
N ASN A 195 25.01 -1.03 5.53
CA ASN A 195 25.25 0.08 6.47
C ASN A 195 25.52 1.49 5.90
N SER A 196 24.66 1.98 5.00
CA SER A 196 24.72 3.33 4.46
C SER A 196 23.31 3.88 4.42
N SER A 197 23.01 4.79 5.35
CA SER A 197 21.77 5.55 5.40
C SER A 197 21.47 6.14 4.01
N PRO A 198 20.25 6.03 3.48
CA PRO A 198 19.88 6.75 2.27
C PRO A 198 19.82 8.24 2.61
N SER A 199 20.93 8.95 2.44
CA SER A 199 20.92 10.40 2.38
C SER A 199 20.25 10.79 1.06
N PHE A 200 18.93 10.95 1.11
CA PHE A 200 18.26 11.84 0.18
C PHE A 200 19.04 13.16 0.13
N PRO A 201 19.36 13.72 -1.05
CA PRO A 201 19.91 15.06 -1.12
C PRO A 201 18.79 16.03 -0.68
N THR A 202 18.69 16.26 0.62
CA THR A 202 18.13 17.48 1.17
C THR A 202 19.00 18.61 0.65
N ARG A 203 18.63 19.16 -0.51
CA ARG A 203 19.15 20.45 -0.95
C ARG A 203 18.98 21.41 0.22
N SER A 204 20.12 21.76 0.78
CA SER A 204 20.38 22.78 1.79
C SER A 204 20.04 24.17 1.21
N CYS A 205 18.76 24.40 0.92
CA CYS A 205 18.24 25.69 0.47
C CYS A 205 17.86 26.62 1.64
N CYS A 206 18.07 26.22 2.89
CA CYS A 206 17.97 27.10 4.04
C CYS A 206 19.34 27.24 4.72
N SER A 207 20.26 27.94 4.04
CA SER A 207 21.33 28.66 4.73
C SER A 207 20.99 30.15 4.66
N PRO A 208 20.74 30.83 5.78
CA PRO A 208 20.68 32.28 5.79
C PRO A 208 22.09 32.78 5.50
N SER A 209 22.27 33.28 4.28
CA SER A 209 23.46 34.03 3.89
C SER A 209 23.69 35.16 4.89
N SER A 210 24.85 35.09 5.52
CA SER A 210 25.56 36.20 6.13
C SER A 210 25.75 37.33 5.11
N ALA A 211 24.95 38.39 5.26
CA ALA A 211 25.25 39.73 4.75
C ALA A 211 25.41 40.63 6.00
N ARG A 212 26.64 40.80 6.49
CA ARG A 212 27.61 41.82 6.10
C ARG A 212 27.48 43.07 6.97
N SER A 213 28.33 43.13 7.98
CA SER A 213 28.77 44.35 8.65
C SER A 213 29.58 45.21 7.67
N SER A 214 29.20 46.47 7.48
CA SER A 214 30.11 47.57 7.08
C SER A 214 29.38 48.92 7.11
N GLY A 215 29.82 49.82 8.00
CA GLY A 215 29.72 51.29 7.92
C GLY A 215 28.36 51.92 8.20
N ASP A 216 28.14 52.46 9.41
CA ASP A 216 28.44 53.83 9.83
C ASP A 216 28.21 53.99 11.35
#